data_AF-A0A3B0WNL8-F1
#
_entry.id   AF-A0A3B0WNL8-F1
#
_cell.length_a   1.000
_cell.length_b   1.000
_cell.length_c   1.000
_cell.angle_alpha   90.00
_cell.angle_beta   90.00
_cell.angle_gamma   90.00
#
_symmetry.space_group_name_H-M   'P 1'
#
loop_
_entity.id
_entity.type
_entity.pdbx_description
1 polymer ?
#
loop_
_entity_poly.entity_id
_entity_poly.type
_entity_poly.pdbx_seq_one_letter_code
_entity_poly.pdbx_strand_id
1 'polypeptide(L)' 'MSEQFIDQDPQETQEWIDALEAVVSFEGSDKAQHLIATLIEKARVHGIDRK' A
#
# COMPACT_ATOMS: atom_id res chain seq x y z
N MET A 1 2.93 25.04 3.85
CA MET A 1 1.64 24.70 3.22
C MET A 1 1.71 23.20 2.97
N SER A 2 1.08 22.39 3.80
CA SER A 2 1.00 20.95 3.54
C SER A 2 0.07 20.76 2.35
N GLU A 3 0.60 20.28 1.22
CA GLU A 3 -0.24 19.78 0.13
C GLU A 3 -1.15 18.72 0.72
N GLN A 4 -2.44 19.04 0.87
CA GLN A 4 -3.45 18.05 1.21
C GLN A 4 -3.51 17.11 0.02
N PHE A 5 -3.06 15.87 0.21
CA PHE A 5 -3.31 14.80 -0.74
C PHE A 5 -4.82 14.64 -0.87
N ILE A 6 -5.37 15.03 -2.02
CA ILE A 6 -6.76 14.79 -2.36
C ILE A 6 -6.79 13.48 -3.12
N ASP A 7 -7.22 12.45 -2.42
CA ASP A 7 -7.48 11.15 -3.02
C ASP A 7 -8.56 11.30 -4.10
N GLN A 8 -8.19 11.04 -5.36
CA GLN A 8 -9.11 11.14 -6.48
C GLN A 8 -10.04 9.93 -6.57
N ASP A 9 -9.67 8.81 -5.95
CA ASP A 9 -10.46 7.59 -5.89
C ASP A 9 -10.38 6.95 -4.49
N PRO A 10 -11.13 7.51 -3.52
CA PRO A 10 -11.13 6.98 -2.15
C PRO A 10 -11.71 5.56 -2.06
N GLN A 11 -12.51 5.13 -3.05
CA GLN A 11 -13.01 3.76 -3.08
C GLN A 11 -11.86 2.81 -3.42
N GLU A 12 -11.09 3.10 -4.47
CA GLU A 12 -9.91 2.31 -4.81
C GLU A 12 -8.97 2.20 -3.59
N THR A 13 -8.65 3.32 -2.93
CA THR A 13 -7.81 3.31 -1.72
C THR A 13 -8.37 2.39 -0.63
N GLN A 14 -9.69 2.42 -0.40
CA GLN A 14 -10.31 1.53 0.59
C GLN A 14 -10.22 0.06 0.18
N GLU A 15 -10.43 -0.25 -1.11
CA GLU A 15 -10.29 -1.62 -1.64
C GLU A 15 -8.86 -2.16 -1.45
N TRP A 16 -7.83 -1.32 -1.64
CA TRP A 16 -6.44 -1.69 -1.36
C TRP A 16 -6.18 -1.95 0.13
N ILE A 17 -6.77 -1.14 1.01
CA ILE A 17 -6.68 -1.33 2.47
C ILE A 17 -7.35 -2.64 2.89
N ASP A 18 -8.58 -2.86 2.44
CA ASP A 18 -9.36 -4.06 2.76
C ASP A 18 -8.65 -5.33 2.26
N ALA A 19 -8.02 -5.28 1.09
CA ALA A 19 -7.22 -6.37 0.56
C ALA A 19 -6.01 -6.69 1.44
N LEU A 20 -5.31 -5.66 1.96
CA LEU A 20 -4.20 -5.85 2.89
C LEU A 20 -4.68 -6.46 4.21
N GLU A 21 -5.79 -5.98 4.77
CA GLU A 21 -6.38 -6.53 6.00
C GLU A 21 -6.81 -7.99 5.84
N ALA A 22 -7.38 -8.33 4.68
CA ALA A 22 -7.71 -9.71 4.35
C ALA A 22 -6.45 -10.59 4.28
N VAL A 23 -5.36 -10.14 3.67
CA VAL A 23 -4.09 -10.88 3.66
C VAL A 23 -3.60 -11.13 5.08
N VAL A 24 -3.61 -10.11 5.94
CA VAL A 24 -3.22 -10.27 7.35
C VAL A 24 -4.10 -11.30 8.06
N SER A 25 -5.41 -11.26 7.82
CA SER A 25 -6.39 -12.08 8.53
C SER A 25 -6.40 -13.55 8.07
N PHE A 26 -6.27 -13.81 6.76
CA PHE A 26 -6.38 -15.16 6.20
C PHE A 26 -5.04 -15.85 6.01
N GLU A 27 -3.97 -15.09 5.77
CA GLU A 27 -2.66 -15.62 5.38
C GLU A 27 -1.57 -15.34 6.41
N GLY A 28 -1.85 -14.45 7.38
CA GLY A 28 -0.97 -14.14 8.49
C GLY A 28 0.08 -13.05 8.19
N SER A 29 0.80 -12.68 9.25
CA SER A 29 1.73 -11.55 9.24
C SER A 29 2.93 -11.74 8.30
N ASP A 30 3.40 -12.97 8.11
CA ASP A 30 4.57 -13.26 7.26
C ASP A 30 4.29 -12.91 5.79
N LYS A 31 3.12 -13.31 5.26
CA LYS A 31 2.72 -12.99 3.89
C LYS A 31 2.47 -11.49 3.72
N ALA A 32 1.83 -10.85 4.70
CA ALA A 32 1.59 -9.41 4.69
C ALA A 32 2.90 -8.61 4.67
N GLN A 33 3.88 -8.98 5.50
CA GLN A 33 5.21 -8.34 5.50
C GLN A 33 5.91 -8.51 4.15
N HIS A 34 5.89 -9.71 3.57
CA HIS A 34 6.48 -9.95 2.25
C HIS A 34 5.81 -9.10 1.15
N LEU A 35 4.47 -8.99 1.18
CA LEU A 35 3.71 -8.16 0.24
C LEU A 35 4.11 -6.69 0.33
N ILE A 36 4.13 -6.13 1.54
CA ILE A 36 4.52 -4.72 1.76
C ILE A 36 5.97 -4.46 1.33
N ALA A 37 6.91 -5.34 1.69
CA ALA A 37 8.30 -5.20 1.26
C ALA A 37 8.43 -5.18 -0.26
N THR A 38 7.66 -6.04 -0.95
CA THR A 38 7.64 -6.11 -2.42
C THR A 38 7.04 -4.84 -3.03
N LEU A 39 5.97 -4.29 -2.45
CA LEU A 39 5.35 -3.06 -2.91
C LEU A 39 6.28 -1.86 -2.75
N ILE A 40 6.99 -1.76 -1.62
CA ILE A 40 7.99 -0.71 -1.38
C ILE A 40 9.11 -0.80 -2.41
N GLU A 41 9.62 -2.00 -2.69
CA GLU A 41 10.67 -2.19 -3.68
C GLU A 41 10.20 -1.79 -5.09
N LYS A 42 8.95 -2.13 -5.46
CA LYS A 42 8.36 -1.66 -6.72
C LYS A 42 8.23 -0.14 -6.75
N ALA A 43 7.77 0.48 -5.67
CA ALA A 43 7.65 1.94 -5.57
C ALA A 43 9.00 2.63 -5.79
N ARG A 44 10.10 2.08 -5.26
CA ARG A 44 11.47 2.56 -5.50
C ARG A 44 11.88 2.47 -6.96
N VAL A 45 11.62 1.33 -7.61
CA VAL A 45 11.90 1.13 -9.04
C VAL A 45 11.14 2.16 -9.90
N HIS A 46 9.92 2.50 -9.51
CA HIS A 46 9.10 3.52 -10.19
C HIS A 46 9.45 4.97 -9.79
N GLY A 47 10.43 5.18 -8.90
CA GLY A 47 10.85 6.51 -8.46
C GLY A 47 9.85 7.22 -7.55
N ILE A 48 8.86 6.49 -7.01
CA ILE A 48 7.82 7.01 -6.11
C ILE A 48 8.42 7.29 -4.71
N ASP A 49 9.47 6.56 -4.32
CA ASP A 49 10.22 6.76 -3.06
C ASP A 49 11.32 7.85 -3.16
N ARG A 50 11.15 8.86 -4.04
CA ARG A 50 12.06 10.01 -4.06
C ARG A 50 11.59 11.06 -3.05
N LYS A 51 12.40 11.23 -2.00
CA LYS A 51 12.42 12.36 -1.06
C LYS A 51 12.13 13.71 -1.70
#